data_AF-A0A1G5F1S1-F1
#
_entry.id   AF-A0A1G5F1S1-F1
#
_cell.length_a   1.000
_cell.length_b   1.000
_cell.length_c   1.000
_cell.angle_alpha   90.00
_cell.angle_beta   90.00
_cell.angle_gamma   90.00
#
_symmetry.space_group_name_H-M   'P 1'
#
loop_
_entity.id
_entity.type
_entity.pdbx_description
1 polymer ?
#
loop_
_entity_poly.entity_id
_entity_poly.type
_entity_poly.pdbx_seq_one_letter_code
_entity_poly.pdbx_strand_id
1 'polypeptide(L)'
;MKEILTQTYLIALPILLGYIVWLLKNQKKDRDANSKGTMLLLRVQMIEYHSKYTKMGDIPSYAYQNFCEMYEAYHRLGGNGMVTKMKQEIEELHIKRKGE
;
A
#
# COMPACT_ATOMS: atom_id res chain seq x y z
N MET A 1 32.39 -15.99 40.76
CA MET A 1 30.97 -15.69 40.44
C MET A 1 30.81 -14.57 39.43
N LYS A 2 31.30 -13.34 39.69
CA LYS A 2 31.17 -12.21 38.73
C LYS A 2 31.73 -12.51 37.34
N GLU A 3 32.86 -13.21 37.26
CA GLU A 3 33.53 -13.57 36.01
C GLU A 3 32.75 -14.59 35.17
N ILE A 4 32.10 -15.56 35.83
CA ILE A 4 31.20 -16.53 35.18
C ILE A 4 29.94 -15.82 34.66
N LEU A 5 29.40 -14.86 35.43
CA LEU A 5 28.27 -14.02 35.02
C LEU A 5 28.62 -13.12 33.81
N THR A 6 29.80 -12.51 33.78
CA THR A 6 30.21 -11.67 32.64
C THR A 6 30.49 -12.48 31.39
N GLN A 7 31.10 -13.66 31.51
CA GLN A 7 31.35 -14.57 30.38
C GLN A 7 30.04 -15.08 29.76
N THR A 8 29.11 -15.53 30.59
CA THR A 8 27.79 -15.99 30.12
C THR A 8 26.99 -14.87 29.46
N TYR A 9 27.05 -13.65 30.01
CA TYR A 9 26.42 -12.48 29.38
C TYR A 9 27.04 -12.13 28.02
N LEU A 10 28.37 -12.14 27.90
CA LEU A 10 29.10 -11.88 26.64
C LEU A 10 28.73 -12.86 25.53
N ILE A 11 28.42 -14.12 25.88
CA ILE A 11 27.99 -15.14 24.92
C ILE A 11 26.49 -15.04 24.64
N ALA A 12 25.66 -14.84 25.66
CA ALA A 12 24.20 -14.80 25.50
C ALA A 12 23.73 -13.54 24.75
N LEU A 13 24.36 -12.39 24.98
CA LEU A 13 24.00 -11.11 24.37
C LEU A 13 24.00 -11.13 22.82
N PRO A 14 25.08 -11.55 22.13
CA PRO A 14 25.09 -11.60 20.66
C PRO A 14 24.08 -12.61 20.08
N ILE A 15 23.81 -13.72 20.78
CA ILE A 15 22.79 -14.70 20.38
C ILE A 15 21.39 -14.06 20.44
N LEU A 16 21.07 -13.38 21.55
CA LEU A 16 19.81 -12.67 21.72
C LEU A 16 19.65 -11.55 20.70
N LEU A 17 20.68 -10.73 20.50
CA LEU A 17 20.67 -9.66 19.49
C LEU A 17 20.50 -10.21 18.08
N GLY A 18 21.20 -11.31 17.74
CA GLY A 18 21.06 -12.00 16.45
C GLY A 18 19.64 -12.47 16.20
N TYR A 19 19.00 -13.05 17.22
CA TYR A 19 17.60 -13.48 17.13
C TYR A 19 16.63 -12.31 16.95
N ILE A 20 16.81 -11.20 17.68
CA ILE A 20 16.00 -9.99 17.51
C ILE A 20 16.15 -9.42 16.09
N VAL A 21 17.37 -9.33 15.57
CA VAL A 21 17.62 -8.86 14.20
C VAL A 21 16.97 -9.77 13.16
N TRP A 22 17.05 -11.09 13.36
CA TRP A 22 16.39 -12.07 12.49
C TRP A 22 14.86 -11.88 12.51
N LEU A 23 14.27 -11.72 13.69
CA LEU A 23 12.83 -11.50 13.86
C LEU A 23 12.36 -10.20 13.20
N LEU A 24 13.10 -9.10 13.38
CA LEU A 24 12.82 -7.81 12.73
C LEU A 24 12.91 -7.90 11.20
N LYS A 25 13.92 -8.62 10.68
CA LYS A 25 14.04 -8.87 9.23
C LYS A 25 12.86 -9.66 8.68
N ASN A 26 12.42 -10.70 9.41
CA ASN A 26 11.29 -11.52 8.97
C ASN A 26 9.98 -10.72 8.98
N GLN A 27 9.72 -9.95 10.03
CA GLN A 27 8.57 -9.03 10.09
C GLN A 27 8.57 -8.00 8.95
N LYS A 28 9.74 -7.45 8.58
CA LYS A 28 9.84 -6.50 7.47
C LYS A 28 9.48 -7.17 6.14
N LYS A 29 9.94 -8.41 5.91
CA LYS A 29 9.65 -9.18 4.70
C LYS A 29 8.15 -9.46 4.55
N ASP A 30 7.49 -9.91 5.62
CA ASP A 30 6.06 -10.22 5.58
C ASP A 30 5.22 -8.95 5.37
N ARG A 31 5.60 -7.85 6.00
CA ARG A 31 4.97 -6.53 5.78
C ARG A 31 5.13 -6.04 4.35
N ASP A 32 6.29 -6.24 3.73
CA ASP A 32 6.54 -5.84 2.35
C ASP A 32 5.68 -6.66 1.37
N ALA A 33 5.61 -7.98 1.55
CA ALA A 33 4.73 -8.85 0.76
C ALA A 33 3.25 -8.47 0.90
N ASN A 34 2.78 -8.19 2.12
CA ASN A 34 1.40 -7.78 2.36
C ASN A 34 1.09 -6.39 1.78
N SER A 35 2.05 -5.46 1.85
CA SER A 35 1.93 -4.12 1.24
C SER A 35 1.84 -4.22 -0.28
N LYS A 36 2.64 -5.11 -0.89
CA LYS A 36 2.57 -5.40 -2.33
C LYS A 36 1.25 -6.05 -2.73
N GLY A 37 0.76 -7.02 -1.96
CA GLY A 37 -0.53 -7.67 -2.18
C GLY A 37 -1.68 -6.66 -2.15
N THR A 38 -1.73 -5.84 -1.09
CA THR A 38 -2.74 -4.77 -0.94
C THR A 38 -2.69 -3.78 -2.10
N MET A 39 -1.49 -3.39 -2.55
CA MET A 39 -1.32 -2.49 -3.70
C MET A 39 -1.89 -3.07 -4.99
N LEU A 40 -1.68 -4.36 -5.25
CA LEU A 40 -2.21 -5.04 -6.43
C LEU A 40 -3.74 -5.17 -6.37
N LEU A 41 -4.30 -5.48 -5.19
CA LEU A 41 -5.75 -5.53 -5.00
C LEU A 41 -6.39 -4.16 -5.22
N LEU A 42 -5.80 -3.09 -4.67
CA LEU A 42 -6.24 -1.71 -4.94
C LEU A 42 -6.19 -1.38 -6.43
N ARG A 43 -5.15 -1.82 -7.15
CA ARG A 43 -5.08 -1.62 -8.60
C ARG A 43 -6.25 -2.27 -9.33
N VAL A 44 -6.54 -3.53 -9.03
CA VAL A 44 -7.67 -4.24 -9.64
C VAL A 44 -8.98 -3.52 -9.35
N GLN A 45 -9.20 -3.12 -8.09
CA GLN A 45 -10.41 -2.40 -7.68
C GLN A 45 -10.58 -1.07 -8.44
N MET A 46 -9.50 -0.31 -8.62
CA MET A 46 -9.54 0.94 -9.39
C MET A 46 -9.80 0.70 -10.88
N ILE A 47 -9.26 -0.37 -11.47
CA ILE A 47 -9.55 -0.74 -12.87
C ILE A 47 -11.03 -1.08 -13.04
N GLU A 48 -11.61 -1.85 -12.12
CA GLU A 48 -13.04 -2.17 -12.13
C GLU A 48 -13.91 -0.93 -11.95
N TYR A 49 -13.54 -0.06 -11.00
CA TYR A 49 -14.21 1.22 -10.78
C TYR A 49 -14.19 2.09 -12.03
N HIS A 50 -13.02 2.25 -12.64
CA HIS A 50 -12.84 2.98 -13.88
C HIS A 50 -13.72 2.40 -14.99
N SER A 51 -13.67 1.08 -15.23
CA SER A 51 -14.50 0.44 -16.26
C SER A 51 -16.00 0.67 -16.02
N LYS A 52 -16.44 0.60 -14.76
CA LYS A 52 -17.85 0.81 -14.38
C LYS A 52 -18.34 2.22 -14.71
N TYR A 53 -17.64 3.26 -14.23
CA TYR A 53 -18.10 4.64 -14.39
C TYR A 53 -17.82 5.20 -15.78
N THR A 54 -16.75 4.77 -16.45
CA THR A 54 -16.51 5.12 -17.85
C THR A 54 -17.60 4.57 -18.78
N LYS A 55 -18.10 3.35 -18.52
CA LYS A 55 -19.26 2.81 -19.25
C LYS A 55 -20.55 3.56 -18.96
N MET A 56 -20.73 4.04 -17.73
CA MET A 56 -21.91 4.80 -17.32
C MET A 56 -21.87 6.25 -17.86
N GLY A 57 -20.69 6.78 -18.16
CA GLY A 57 -20.50 8.15 -18.64
C GLY A 57 -20.63 9.23 -17.56
N ASP A 58 -20.94 8.83 -16.32
CA ASP A 58 -21.09 9.70 -15.16
C ASP A 58 -20.47 9.03 -13.92
N ILE A 59 -19.93 9.87 -13.04
CA ILE A 59 -19.46 9.46 -11.71
C ILE A 59 -20.01 10.39 -10.62
N PRO A 60 -20.72 9.83 -9.62
CA PRO A 60 -21.13 10.58 -8.43
C PRO A 60 -19.95 11.14 -7.64
N SER A 61 -20.14 12.29 -6.99
CA SER A 61 -19.08 12.96 -6.20
C SER A 61 -18.44 12.06 -5.15
N TYR A 62 -19.24 11.23 -4.45
CA TYR A 62 -18.71 10.29 -3.46
C TYR A 62 -17.83 9.20 -4.10
N ALA A 63 -18.20 8.73 -5.29
CA ALA A 63 -17.45 7.70 -6.00
C ALA A 63 -16.14 8.27 -6.57
N TYR A 64 -16.18 9.52 -7.04
CA TYR A 64 -14.99 10.26 -7.45
C TYR A 64 -14.00 10.46 -6.29
N GLN A 65 -14.49 10.95 -5.14
CA GLN A 65 -13.65 11.14 -3.97
C GLN A 65 -13.02 9.82 -3.51
N ASN A 66 -13.82 8.74 -3.45
CA ASN A 66 -13.31 7.41 -3.11
C ASN A 66 -12.23 6.93 -4.11
N PHE A 67 -12.39 7.21 -5.40
CA PHE A 67 -11.36 6.89 -6.40
C PHE A 67 -10.06 7.65 -6.15
N CYS A 68 -10.14 8.94 -5.81
CA CYS A 68 -8.97 9.75 -5.46
C CYS A 68 -8.27 9.24 -4.19
N GLU A 69 -9.01 8.88 -3.16
CA GLU A 69 -8.45 8.30 -1.92
C GLU A 69 -7.78 6.95 -2.18
N MET A 70 -8.40 6.08 -2.98
CA MET A 70 -7.78 4.82 -3.43
C MET A 70 -6.50 5.05 -4.24
N TYR A 71 -6.51 6.04 -5.15
CA TYR A 71 -5.33 6.40 -5.95
C TYR A 71 -4.17 6.87 -5.07
N GLU A 72 -4.44 7.73 -4.09
CA GLU A 72 -3.42 8.18 -3.15
C GLU A 72 -2.83 7.03 -2.34
N ALA A 73 -3.69 6.16 -1.79
CA ALA A 73 -3.24 4.99 -1.03
C ALA A 73 -2.39 4.06 -1.89
N TYR A 74 -2.81 3.79 -3.13
CA TYR A 74 -2.07 3.00 -4.10
C TYR A 74 -0.70 3.60 -4.41
N HIS A 75 -0.61 4.93 -4.58
CA HIS A 75 0.66 5.60 -4.86
C HIS A 75 1.61 5.54 -3.65
N ARG A 76 1.10 5.70 -2.42
CA ARG A 76 1.88 5.54 -1.18
C ARG A 76 2.43 4.12 -1.02
N LEU A 77 1.75 3.11 -1.56
CA LEU A 77 2.22 1.72 -1.58
C LEU A 77 3.23 1.42 -2.71
N GLY A 78 3.70 2.42 -3.45
CA GLY A 78 4.66 2.26 -4.55
C GLY A 78 4.01 1.84 -5.87
N GLY A 79 2.74 2.20 -6.07
CA GLY A 79 2.02 1.98 -7.31
C GLY A 79 2.63 2.72 -8.51
N ASN A 80 2.59 2.10 -9.69
CA ASN A 80 3.11 2.68 -10.94
C ASN A 80 2.12 3.68 -11.58
N GLY A 81 2.60 4.46 -12.56
CA GLY A 81 1.82 5.50 -13.26
C GLY A 81 0.68 5.01 -14.16
N MET A 82 0.39 3.70 -14.20
CA MET A 82 -0.73 3.15 -14.99
C MET A 82 -2.07 3.76 -14.56
N VAL A 83 -2.29 3.87 -13.25
CA VAL A 83 -3.56 4.35 -12.67
C VAL A 83 -3.72 5.87 -12.83
N THR A 84 -2.64 6.60 -13.06
CA THR A 84 -2.67 8.05 -13.24
C THR A 84 -3.52 8.48 -14.43
N LYS A 85 -3.46 7.75 -15.55
CA LYS A 85 -4.33 8.01 -16.71
C LYS A 85 -5.80 7.74 -16.38
N MET A 86 -6.10 6.63 -15.70
CA MET A 86 -7.47 6.32 -15.27
C MET A 86 -8.04 7.39 -14.33
N LYS A 87 -7.20 7.98 -13.46
CA LYS A 87 -7.62 9.11 -12.61
C LYS A 87 -8.03 10.32 -13.44
N GLN A 88 -7.25 10.67 -14.47
CA GLN A 88 -7.57 11.80 -15.36
C GLN A 88 -8.89 11.58 -16.09
N GLU A 89 -9.11 10.37 -16.63
CA GLU A 89 -10.37 10.03 -17.31
C GLU A 89 -11.57 10.10 -16.35
N ILE A 90 -11.43 9.63 -15.12
CA ILE A 90 -12.45 9.75 -14.08
C ILE A 90 -12.71 11.22 -13.68
N GLU A 91 -11.68 12.06 -13.63
CA GLU A 91 -11.78 13.49 -13.34
C GLU A 91 -12.52 14.25 -14.46
N GLU A 92 -12.24 13.92 -15.72
CA GLU A 92 -12.96 14.47 -16.88
C GLU A 92 -14.45 14.13 -16.85
N LEU A 93 -14.81 12.88 -16.52
CA LEU A 93 -16.21 12.46 -16.36
C LEU A 93 -16.91 13.24 -15.25
N HIS A 94 -16.23 13.47 -14.12
CA HIS A 94 -16.78 14.22 -13.01
C HIS A 94 -17.00 15.71 -13.35
N ILE A 95 -16.10 16.32 -14.13
CA ILE A 95 -16.21 17.71 -14.59
C ILE A 95 -17.39 17.85 -15.56
N LYS A 96 -17.56 16.94 -16.52
CA LYS A 96 -18.68 16.95 -17.48
C LYS A 96 -20.03 17.00 -16.75
N ARG A 97 -20.21 16.16 -15.73
CA ARG A 97 -21.40 16.15 -14.87
C ARG A 97 -21.68 17.48 -14.16
N LYS A 98 -20.66 18.25 -13.76
CA LYS A 98 -20.84 19.55 -13.09
C LYS A 98 -21.21 20.68 -14.05
N GLY A 99 -20.95 20.51 -15.35
CA GLY A 99 -21.23 21.51 -16.38
C GLY A 99 -22.62 21.40 -17.01
N GLU A 100 -23.32 20.29 -16.77
CA GLU A 100 -24.75 20.08 -17.07
C GLU A 100 -25.62 20.45 -15.86
#